data_AF-A0A1H9IXP8-F1
#
_entry.id   AF-A0A1H9IXP8-F1
#
_cell.length_a   1.000
_cell.length_b   1.000
_cell.length_c   1.000
_cell.angle_alpha   90.00
_cell.angle_beta   90.00
_cell.angle_gamma   90.00
#
_symmetry.space_group_name_H-M   'P 1'
#
loop_
_entity.id
_entity.type
_entity.pdbx_description
1 polymer ?
#
loop_
_entity_poly.entity_id
_entity_poly.type
_entity_poly.pdbx_seq_one_letter_code
_entity_poly.pdbx_strand_id
1 'polypeptide(L)'
;MNLSPVTLATRYAAAPESQQVTDWAPRIAWVIGLLLVVALVYWLMREGWKWRSVLQSDLPDLPQAPADPGEPKLTMTGRYHGSTTAGQWLDRIVAHGLGARSRVELTLTEHGVDVVRPGANDFFIPAGRLRGARLDKGIAGKVLTEDGLLVITWEHGDRLLDSGFRSDRAAEHAAWLDALRAMSTGTDSGTASGTASGTVSGTADEPHGTTEAAATKHHEEGA
;
A
#
# COMPACT_ATOMS: atom_id res chain seq x y z
N MET A 1 22.48 105.10 -20.31
CA MET A 1 21.53 104.39 -21.19
C MET A 1 22.24 104.05 -22.50
N ASN A 2 22.64 102.80 -22.69
CA ASN A 2 22.19 101.99 -23.82
C ASN A 2 22.78 100.58 -23.68
N LEU A 3 21.86 99.65 -23.43
CA LEU A 3 22.09 98.22 -23.29
C LEU A 3 22.38 97.66 -24.68
N SER A 4 23.52 96.99 -24.85
CA SER A 4 23.77 96.20 -26.06
C SER A 4 23.06 94.83 -25.95
N PRO A 5 22.50 94.33 -27.06
CA PRO A 5 21.49 93.28 -27.05
C PRO A 5 22.09 91.87 -26.90
N VAL A 6 21.50 91.12 -25.97
CA VAL A 6 20.94 89.78 -26.17
C VAL A 6 21.83 88.74 -26.88
N THR A 7 22.56 87.97 -26.06
CA THR A 7 22.24 86.56 -25.77
C THR A 7 21.73 85.66 -26.91
N LEU A 8 22.45 85.42 -28.01
CA LEU A 8 21.98 84.46 -29.02
C LEU A 8 23.11 83.78 -29.83
N ALA A 9 24.03 83.04 -29.21
CA ALA A 9 24.94 82.19 -30.01
C ALA A 9 25.62 81.00 -29.30
N THR A 10 25.09 80.48 -28.19
CA THR A 10 25.65 79.25 -27.59
C THR A 10 24.59 78.26 -27.15
N ARG A 11 23.49 78.18 -27.93
CA ARG A 11 22.78 76.90 -28.07
C ARG A 11 23.50 76.09 -29.16
N TYR A 12 24.79 75.85 -28.95
CA TYR A 12 25.52 74.91 -29.78
C TYR A 12 24.90 73.54 -29.51
N ALA A 13 24.42 72.93 -30.59
CA ALA A 13 23.74 71.65 -30.63
C ALA A 13 24.32 70.69 -29.59
N ALA A 14 23.51 70.30 -28.61
CA ALA A 14 23.70 69.00 -27.99
C ALA A 14 23.57 68.01 -29.15
N ALA A 15 24.70 67.46 -29.60
CA ALA A 15 24.71 66.35 -30.54
C ALA A 15 23.69 65.34 -30.03
N PRO A 16 22.85 64.73 -30.89
CA PRO A 16 21.98 63.65 -30.44
C PRO A 16 22.91 62.59 -29.87
N GLU A 17 22.97 62.49 -28.55
CA GLU A 17 23.69 61.45 -27.86
C GLU A 17 22.98 60.18 -28.29
N SER A 18 23.57 59.48 -29.27
CA SER A 18 23.04 58.22 -29.74
C SER A 18 23.03 57.32 -28.52
N GLN A 19 21.86 57.15 -27.90
CA GLN A 19 21.68 56.20 -26.81
C GLN A 19 22.31 54.90 -27.31
N GLN A 20 23.43 54.53 -26.70
CA GLN A 20 24.19 53.36 -27.11
C GLN A 20 23.19 52.24 -27.21
N VAL A 21 23.10 51.69 -28.42
CA VAL A 21 22.11 50.69 -28.81
C VAL A 21 22.13 49.67 -27.71
N THR A 22 21.04 49.64 -26.93
CA THR A 22 20.72 48.69 -25.86
C THR A 22 21.78 47.60 -25.76
N ASP A 23 22.52 47.46 -24.66
CA ASP A 23 23.43 46.33 -24.52
C ASP A 23 22.62 45.00 -24.57
N TRP A 24 22.50 44.43 -25.78
CA TRP A 24 21.73 43.23 -26.04
C TRP A 24 22.45 42.01 -25.47
N ALA A 25 23.78 42.07 -25.40
CA ALA A 25 24.62 41.01 -24.86
C ALA A 25 24.25 40.61 -23.41
N PRO A 26 24.17 41.53 -22.42
CA PRO A 26 23.73 41.17 -21.08
C PRO A 26 22.28 40.68 -21.05
N ARG A 27 21.38 41.23 -21.89
CA ARG A 27 19.99 40.75 -21.95
C ARG A 27 19.90 39.32 -22.48
N ILE A 28 20.63 39.01 -23.54
CA ILE A 28 20.73 37.66 -24.11
C ILE A 28 21.36 36.71 -23.07
N ALA A 29 22.40 37.15 -22.36
CA ALA A 29 23.02 36.36 -21.30
C ALA A 29 22.03 36.05 -20.17
N TRP A 30 21.23 37.03 -19.73
CA TRP A 30 20.16 36.82 -18.74
C TRP A 30 19.07 35.87 -19.24
N VAL A 31 18.66 35.99 -20.50
CA VAL A 31 17.66 35.09 -21.10
C VAL A 31 18.18 33.66 -21.18
N ILE A 32 19.43 33.46 -21.63
CA ILE A 32 20.06 32.13 -21.68
C ILE A 32 20.20 31.57 -20.26
N GLY A 33 20.64 32.38 -19.29
CA GLY A 33 20.71 31.99 -17.89
C GLY A 33 19.37 31.54 -17.34
N LEU A 34 18.30 32.30 -17.61
CA LEU A 34 16.94 31.93 -17.21
C LEU A 34 16.49 30.63 -17.86
N LEU A 35 16.73 30.45 -19.16
CA LEU A 35 16.37 29.21 -19.87
C LEU A 35 17.12 27.98 -19.32
N LEU A 36 18.39 28.12 -18.96
CA LEU A 36 19.17 27.06 -18.33
C LEU A 36 18.63 26.71 -16.94
N VAL A 37 18.25 27.71 -16.13
CA VAL A 37 17.62 27.48 -14.82
C VAL A 37 16.28 26.77 -14.99
N VAL A 38 15.45 27.20 -15.93
CA VAL A 38 14.17 26.55 -16.24
C VAL A 38 14.41 25.10 -16.68
N ALA A 39 15.32 24.87 -17.62
CA ALA A 39 15.67 23.52 -18.08
C ALA A 39 16.19 22.64 -16.94
N LEU A 40 17.01 23.19 -16.04
CA LEU A 40 17.50 22.49 -14.86
C LEU A 40 16.37 22.13 -13.90
N VAL A 41 15.42 23.02 -13.65
CA VAL A 41 14.23 22.73 -12.82
C VAL A 41 13.39 21.62 -13.44
N TYR A 42 13.13 21.68 -14.75
CA TYR A 42 12.42 20.61 -15.45
C TYR A 42 13.19 19.29 -15.43
N TRP A 43 14.51 19.34 -15.53
CA TRP A 43 15.37 18.16 -15.43
C TRP A 43 15.34 17.55 -14.03
N LEU A 44 15.44 18.37 -12.97
CA LEU A 44 15.33 17.92 -11.57
C LEU A 44 13.94 17.37 -11.25
N MET A 45 12.86 17.98 -11.77
CA MET A 45 11.51 17.42 -11.64
C MET A 45 11.43 16.05 -12.30
N ARG A 46 11.97 15.90 -13.52
CA ARG A 46 12.02 14.63 -14.23
C ARG A 46 12.83 13.59 -13.48
N GLU A 47 13.97 13.98 -12.91
CA GLU A 47 14.83 13.07 -12.14
C GLU A 47 14.17 12.66 -10.82
N GLY A 48 13.46 13.57 -10.15
CA GLY A 48 12.64 13.27 -8.97
C GLY A 48 11.50 12.29 -9.26
N TRP A 49 10.93 12.33 -10.47
CA TRP A 49 9.94 11.33 -10.91
C TRP A 49 10.57 9.97 -11.18
N LYS A 50 11.77 9.94 -11.78
CA LYS A 50 12.53 8.68 -11.96
C LYS A 50 12.96 8.08 -10.63
N TRP A 51 13.47 8.88 -9.70
CA TRP A 51 13.88 8.41 -8.38
C TRP A 51 12.71 7.80 -7.59
N ARG A 52 11.50 8.36 -7.72
CA ARG A 52 10.28 7.73 -7.18
C ARG A 52 9.99 6.34 -7.78
N SER A 53 10.22 6.17 -9.08
CA SER A 53 10.05 4.86 -9.73
C SER A 53 11.11 3.85 -9.31
N VAL A 54 12.36 4.30 -9.07
CA VAL A 54 13.46 3.46 -8.59
C VAL A 54 13.24 3.02 -7.14
N LEU A 55 12.66 3.88 -6.31
CA LEU A 55 12.26 3.49 -4.94
C LEU A 55 11.12 2.46 -4.90
N GLN A 56 10.43 2.21 -6.02
CA GLN A 56 9.36 1.22 -6.14
C GLN A 56 9.75 0.01 -7.01
N SER A 57 10.93 0.01 -7.66
CA SER A 57 11.36 -1.06 -8.58
C SER A 57 11.95 -2.29 -7.89
N ASP A 58 12.24 -2.21 -6.59
CA ASP A 58 12.75 -3.36 -5.80
C ASP A 58 11.63 -4.31 -5.35
N LEU A 59 10.40 -4.15 -5.84
CA LEU A 59 9.33 -5.09 -5.56
C LEU A 59 9.58 -6.38 -6.37
N PRO A 60 9.69 -7.55 -5.71
CA PRO A 60 9.86 -8.81 -6.41
C PRO A 60 8.66 -9.11 -7.30
N ASP A 61 8.79 -10.06 -8.22
CA ASP A 61 7.66 -10.45 -9.08
C ASP A 61 6.44 -10.90 -8.26
N LEU A 62 5.25 -10.59 -8.78
CA LEU A 62 4.00 -10.93 -8.12
C LEU A 62 3.84 -12.46 -8.02
N PRO A 63 3.53 -12.99 -6.83
CA PRO A 63 3.22 -14.41 -6.69
C PRO A 63 2.07 -14.77 -7.62
N GLN A 64 2.23 -15.85 -8.37
CA GLN A 64 1.17 -16.40 -9.21
C GLN A 64 0.39 -17.44 -8.41
N ALA A 65 -0.86 -17.65 -8.78
CA ALA A 65 -1.68 -18.68 -8.18
C ALA A 65 -1.00 -20.06 -8.36
N PRO A 66 -1.00 -20.92 -7.33
CA PRO A 66 -0.51 -22.28 -7.47
C PRO A 66 -1.34 -23.04 -8.52
N ALA A 67 -0.72 -24.01 -9.19
CA ALA A 67 -1.38 -24.81 -10.23
C ALA A 67 -2.62 -25.55 -9.72
N ASP A 68 -2.63 -25.89 -8.43
CA ASP A 68 -3.81 -26.33 -7.70
C ASP A 68 -4.13 -25.31 -6.60
N PRO A 69 -5.11 -24.42 -6.82
CA PRO A 69 -5.51 -23.43 -5.83
C PRO A 69 -6.33 -24.02 -4.68
N GLY A 70 -6.76 -25.29 -4.76
CA GLY A 70 -7.61 -25.92 -3.75
C GLY A 70 -9.08 -25.45 -3.81
N GLU A 71 -9.86 -25.88 -2.82
CA GLU A 71 -11.31 -25.62 -2.79
C GLU A 71 -11.62 -24.14 -2.45
N PRO A 72 -12.48 -23.47 -3.25
CA PRO A 72 -12.85 -22.08 -3.00
C PRO A 72 -13.77 -21.97 -1.77
N LYS A 73 -13.31 -21.27 -0.73
CA LYS A 73 -14.06 -20.98 0.50
C LYS A 73 -15.04 -19.82 0.30
N LEU A 74 -14.58 -18.76 -0.36
CA LEU A 74 -15.39 -17.58 -0.69
C LEU A 74 -15.00 -17.07 -2.07
N THR A 75 -15.98 -16.58 -2.81
CA THR A 75 -15.78 -15.92 -4.10
C THR A 75 -16.54 -14.61 -4.13
N MET A 76 -15.95 -13.55 -4.67
CA MET A 76 -16.67 -12.31 -4.96
C MET A 76 -16.20 -11.68 -6.27
N THR A 77 -17.08 -10.87 -6.86
CA THR A 77 -16.74 -9.99 -7.98
C THR A 77 -16.80 -8.54 -7.53
N GLY A 78 -15.99 -7.69 -8.16
CA GLY A 78 -16.00 -6.28 -7.82
C GLY A 78 -15.01 -5.45 -8.60
N ARG A 79 -14.52 -4.39 -7.93
CA ARG A 79 -13.51 -3.49 -8.46
C ARG A 79 -12.29 -3.40 -7.57
N TYR A 80 -11.14 -3.44 -8.23
CA TYR A 80 -9.84 -3.20 -7.65
C TYR A 80 -9.48 -1.72 -7.75
N HIS A 81 -9.12 -1.12 -6.62
CA HIS A 81 -8.86 0.32 -6.52
C HIS A 81 -7.37 0.68 -6.57
N GLY A 82 -6.49 -0.29 -6.41
CA GLY A 82 -5.04 -0.13 -6.36
C GLY A 82 -4.43 -0.63 -5.06
N SER A 83 -3.11 -0.81 -5.04
CA SER A 83 -2.33 -1.04 -3.83
C SER A 83 -1.58 0.23 -3.42
N THR A 84 -1.47 0.41 -2.11
CA THR A 84 -0.62 1.44 -1.48
C THR A 84 0.34 0.79 -0.50
N THR A 85 1.39 1.50 -0.11
CA THR A 85 2.18 1.09 1.06
C THR A 85 1.29 1.10 2.30
N ALA A 86 1.40 0.09 3.16
CA ALA A 86 0.54 -0.06 4.33
C ALA A 86 0.62 1.18 5.24
N GLY A 87 -0.55 1.71 5.63
CA GLY A 87 -0.65 2.92 6.44
C GLY A 87 -0.30 4.24 5.73
N GLN A 88 0.20 4.19 4.50
CA GLN A 88 0.52 5.36 3.68
C GLN A 88 -0.43 5.45 2.48
N TRP A 89 -1.67 5.84 2.76
CA TRP A 89 -2.76 5.87 1.78
C TRP A 89 -2.51 6.72 0.52
N LEU A 90 -1.53 7.63 0.51
CA LEU A 90 -1.13 8.44 -0.65
C LEU A 90 0.00 7.80 -1.48
N ASP A 91 0.72 6.83 -0.94
CA ASP A 91 1.86 6.18 -1.60
C ASP A 91 1.36 5.01 -2.47
N ARG A 92 0.93 5.35 -3.68
CA ARG A 92 0.42 4.39 -4.66
C ARG A 92 1.54 3.57 -5.26
N ILE A 93 1.41 2.26 -5.23
CA ILE A 93 2.34 1.34 -5.87
C ILE A 93 2.01 1.25 -7.35
N VAL A 94 2.91 1.70 -8.23
CA VAL A 94 2.72 1.63 -9.68
C VAL A 94 3.36 0.37 -10.27
N ALA A 95 4.32 -0.23 -9.55
CA ALA A 95 5.00 -1.46 -9.93
C ALA A 95 4.02 -2.61 -10.21
N HIS A 96 4.39 -3.47 -11.16
CA HIS A 96 3.69 -4.71 -11.53
C HIS A 96 2.18 -4.55 -11.85
N GLY A 97 1.73 -3.34 -12.18
CA GLY A 97 0.32 -3.06 -12.46
C GLY A 97 -0.57 -3.02 -11.22
N LEU A 98 0.01 -2.98 -10.01
CA LEU A 98 -0.75 -2.84 -8.76
C LEU A 98 -1.42 -1.46 -8.64
N GLY A 99 -1.00 -0.49 -9.43
CA GLY A 99 -1.59 0.84 -9.44
C GLY A 99 -2.86 0.94 -10.27
N ALA A 100 -3.05 0.11 -11.30
CA ALA A 100 -4.16 0.25 -12.24
C ALA A 100 -5.50 -0.16 -11.60
N ARG A 101 -6.56 0.61 -11.86
CA ARG A 101 -7.92 0.20 -11.46
C ARG A 101 -8.46 -0.79 -12.47
N SER A 102 -9.10 -1.84 -12.01
CA SER A 102 -9.66 -2.88 -12.87
C SER A 102 -10.92 -3.49 -12.27
N ARG A 103 -11.63 -4.30 -13.06
CA ARG A 103 -12.53 -5.31 -12.51
C ARG A 103 -11.69 -6.39 -11.83
N VAL A 104 -12.28 -7.06 -10.86
CA VAL A 104 -11.60 -8.12 -10.12
C VAL A 104 -12.59 -9.21 -9.73
N GLU A 105 -12.09 -10.43 -9.74
CA GLU A 105 -12.71 -11.62 -9.19
C GLU A 105 -11.77 -12.15 -8.11
N LEU A 106 -12.27 -12.27 -6.89
CA LEU A 106 -11.52 -12.72 -5.74
C LEU A 106 -11.98 -14.11 -5.35
N THR A 107 -11.03 -15.02 -5.16
CA THR A 107 -11.28 -16.37 -4.66
C THR A 107 -10.41 -16.63 -3.44
N LEU A 108 -11.04 -16.84 -2.30
CA LEU A 108 -10.37 -17.25 -1.07
C LEU A 108 -10.26 -18.77 -1.05
N THR A 109 -9.05 -19.26 -0.85
CA THR A 109 -8.74 -20.70 -0.75
C THR A 109 -8.00 -20.98 0.55
N GLU A 110 -7.62 -22.22 0.82
CA GLU A 110 -6.77 -22.52 1.97
C GLU A 110 -5.35 -21.96 1.83
N HIS A 111 -4.88 -21.83 0.59
CA HIS A 111 -3.53 -21.38 0.28
C HIS A 111 -3.40 -19.86 0.30
N GLY A 112 -4.50 -19.11 0.16
CA GLY A 112 -4.50 -17.66 0.12
C GLY A 112 -5.64 -17.07 -0.69
N VAL A 113 -5.44 -15.84 -1.17
CA VAL A 113 -6.40 -15.09 -1.99
C VAL A 113 -5.90 -15.04 -3.42
N ASP A 114 -6.67 -15.62 -4.33
CA ASP A 114 -6.47 -15.44 -5.77
C ASP A 114 -7.18 -14.18 -6.25
N VAL A 115 -6.47 -13.38 -7.04
CA VAL A 115 -6.92 -12.06 -7.52
C VAL A 115 -6.82 -12.03 -9.04
N VAL A 116 -7.92 -12.37 -9.69
CA VAL A 116 -8.05 -12.35 -11.15
C VAL A 116 -8.57 -10.97 -11.57
N ARG A 117 -7.82 -10.28 -12.43
CA ARG A 117 -8.11 -8.93 -12.92
C ARG A 117 -8.21 -8.93 -14.44
N PRO A 118 -9.40 -9.17 -15.02
CA PRO A 118 -9.58 -9.15 -16.46
C PRO A 118 -9.07 -7.83 -17.10
N GLY A 119 -8.08 -7.94 -17.98
CA GLY A 119 -7.45 -6.79 -18.65
C GLY A 119 -6.32 -6.10 -17.85
N ALA A 120 -5.89 -6.68 -16.73
CA ALA A 120 -4.69 -6.30 -15.98
C ALA A 120 -3.93 -7.56 -15.53
N ASN A 121 -2.81 -7.39 -14.81
CA ASN A 121 -2.02 -8.53 -14.34
C ASN A 121 -2.70 -9.24 -13.17
N ASP A 122 -2.82 -10.55 -13.22
CA ASP A 122 -3.32 -11.35 -12.10
C ASP A 122 -2.24 -11.52 -11.03
N PHE A 123 -2.67 -11.73 -9.78
CA PHE A 123 -1.75 -12.00 -8.69
C PHE A 123 -2.38 -12.80 -7.56
N PHE A 124 -1.53 -13.45 -6.78
CA PHE A 124 -1.92 -14.26 -5.65
C PHE A 124 -1.35 -13.68 -4.36
N ILE A 125 -2.17 -13.65 -3.31
CA ILE A 125 -1.76 -13.28 -1.95
C ILE A 125 -1.68 -14.57 -1.12
N PRO A 126 -0.47 -15.11 -0.85
CA PRO A 126 -0.33 -16.30 -0.03
C PRO A 126 -0.83 -16.08 1.39
N ALA A 127 -1.47 -17.10 1.98
CA ALA A 127 -1.93 -17.08 3.37
C ALA A 127 -0.78 -16.76 4.36
N GLY A 128 0.42 -17.27 4.07
CA GLY A 128 1.63 -16.99 4.87
C GLY A 128 2.14 -15.54 4.81
N ARG A 129 1.67 -14.75 3.84
CA ARG A 129 2.01 -13.33 3.68
C ARG A 129 0.84 -12.40 4.02
N LEU A 130 -0.32 -12.96 4.37
CA LEU A 130 -1.48 -12.18 4.77
C LEU A 130 -1.27 -11.67 6.20
N ARG A 131 -1.27 -10.35 6.38
CA ARG A 131 -1.07 -9.71 7.70
C ARG A 131 -2.37 -9.22 8.32
N GLY A 132 -3.41 -9.01 7.53
CA GLY A 132 -4.74 -8.74 8.03
C GLY A 132 -5.69 -8.19 6.98
N ALA A 133 -6.92 -7.93 7.41
CA ALA A 133 -7.93 -7.26 6.60
C ALA A 133 -8.70 -6.26 7.45
N ARG A 134 -9.12 -5.16 6.81
CA ARG A 134 -9.97 -4.13 7.43
C ARG A 134 -11.00 -3.62 6.44
N LEU A 135 -12.11 -3.14 6.97
CA LEU A 135 -13.06 -2.34 6.21
C LEU A 135 -12.72 -0.88 6.42
N ASP A 136 -12.48 -0.17 5.34
CA ASP A 136 -12.13 1.24 5.35
C ASP A 136 -13.19 2.06 4.62
N LYS A 137 -13.41 3.30 5.04
CA LYS A 137 -14.30 4.23 4.33
C LYS A 137 -13.56 4.99 3.23
N GLY A 138 -12.25 4.78 3.06
CA GLY A 138 -11.49 5.33 1.96
C GLY A 138 -10.10 4.73 1.75
N ILE A 139 -9.61 4.78 0.52
CA ILE A 139 -8.21 4.53 0.16
C ILE A 139 -7.81 5.52 -0.94
N ALA A 140 -6.54 5.93 -0.99
CA ALA A 140 -6.00 6.75 -2.07
C ALA A 140 -6.77 8.07 -2.35
N GLY A 141 -7.00 8.89 -1.32
CA GLY A 141 -7.56 10.23 -1.49
C GLY A 141 -9.08 10.31 -1.58
N LYS A 142 -9.81 9.19 -1.52
CA LYS A 142 -11.27 9.16 -1.73
C LYS A 142 -12.01 8.59 -0.54
N VAL A 143 -12.84 9.41 0.09
CA VAL A 143 -13.84 9.01 1.09
C VAL A 143 -15.09 8.55 0.33
N LEU A 144 -15.49 7.29 0.51
CA LEU A 144 -16.75 6.77 0.00
C LEU A 144 -17.78 6.71 1.15
N THR A 145 -19.00 7.16 0.85
CA THR A 145 -20.14 7.04 1.73
C THR A 145 -20.71 5.62 1.69
N GLU A 146 -20.76 5.02 2.87
CA GLU A 146 -21.64 3.93 3.32
C GLU A 146 -21.31 2.47 2.99
N ASP A 147 -20.64 2.14 1.89
CA ASP A 147 -20.26 0.73 1.60
C ASP A 147 -18.74 0.54 1.58
N GLY A 148 -18.21 0.09 2.72
CA GLY A 148 -16.79 0.02 3.04
C GLY A 148 -15.92 -0.69 1.99
N LEU A 149 -14.73 -0.17 1.75
CA LEU A 149 -13.71 -0.82 0.96
C LEU A 149 -13.07 -1.94 1.79
N LEU A 150 -12.97 -3.15 1.23
CA LEU A 150 -12.16 -4.21 1.81
C LEU A 150 -10.69 -3.92 1.50
N VAL A 151 -9.91 -3.61 2.53
CA VAL A 151 -8.47 -3.45 2.41
C VAL A 151 -7.80 -4.70 2.98
N ILE A 152 -7.03 -5.37 2.13
CA ILE A 152 -6.22 -6.53 2.50
C ILE A 152 -4.78 -6.06 2.68
N THR A 153 -4.24 -6.24 3.88
CA THR A 153 -2.85 -5.94 4.22
C THR A 153 -2.02 -7.21 4.10
N TRP A 154 -0.98 -7.17 3.27
CA TRP A 154 -0.15 -8.32 2.96
C TRP A 154 1.30 -7.92 2.72
N GLU A 155 2.20 -8.87 2.90
CA GLU A 155 3.63 -8.70 2.71
C GLU A 155 4.05 -9.08 1.29
N HIS A 156 4.83 -8.22 0.66
CA HIS A 156 5.37 -8.44 -0.67
C HIS A 156 6.84 -8.04 -0.71
N GLY A 157 7.72 -9.05 -0.72
CA GLY A 157 9.14 -8.83 -0.43
C GLY A 157 9.28 -8.29 1.00
N ASP A 158 10.06 -7.22 1.16
CA ASP A 158 10.28 -6.59 2.48
C ASP A 158 9.27 -5.46 2.79
N ARG A 159 8.16 -5.36 2.04
CA ARG A 159 7.17 -4.28 2.19
C ARG A 159 5.80 -4.81 2.57
N LEU A 160 5.10 -4.03 3.38
CA LEU A 160 3.67 -4.22 3.65
C LEU A 160 2.86 -3.38 2.67
N LEU A 161 1.94 -4.03 1.98
CA LEU A 161 1.04 -3.43 1.00
C LEU A 161 -0.41 -3.52 1.48
N ASP A 162 -1.16 -2.47 1.22
CA ASP A 162 -2.61 -2.40 1.40
C ASP A 162 -3.28 -2.45 0.02
N SER A 163 -3.99 -3.53 -0.29
CA SER A 163 -4.75 -3.70 -1.53
C SER A 163 -6.23 -3.44 -1.31
N GLY A 164 -6.81 -2.47 -2.03
CA GLY A 164 -8.20 -2.06 -1.86
C GLY A 164 -9.16 -2.70 -2.87
N PHE A 165 -10.21 -3.34 -2.36
CA PHE A 165 -11.25 -4.05 -3.12
C PHE A 165 -12.65 -3.59 -2.73
N ARG A 166 -13.51 -3.39 -3.72
CA ARG A 166 -14.93 -3.12 -3.52
C ARG A 166 -15.75 -4.22 -4.18
N SER A 167 -16.48 -5.01 -3.40
CA SER A 167 -17.43 -5.99 -3.93
C SER A 167 -18.57 -5.26 -4.64
N ASP A 168 -19.13 -5.90 -5.66
CA ASP A 168 -20.39 -5.48 -6.27
C ASP A 168 -21.56 -5.55 -5.27
N ARG A 169 -21.46 -6.39 -4.23
CA ARG A 169 -22.44 -6.52 -3.13
C ARG A 169 -21.79 -6.20 -1.79
N ALA A 170 -22.14 -5.06 -1.19
CA ALA A 170 -21.57 -4.61 0.08
C ALA A 170 -21.70 -5.62 1.23
N ALA A 171 -22.77 -6.44 1.24
CA ALA A 171 -22.98 -7.48 2.25
C ALA A 171 -21.88 -8.57 2.28
N GLU A 172 -21.14 -8.76 1.18
CA GLU A 172 -20.07 -9.76 1.10
C GLU A 172 -18.82 -9.34 1.90
N HIS A 173 -18.65 -8.04 2.15
CA HIS A 173 -17.45 -7.50 2.79
C HIS A 173 -17.25 -7.98 4.24
N ALA A 174 -18.33 -8.17 4.99
CA ALA A 174 -18.25 -8.66 6.37
C ALA A 174 -17.76 -10.11 6.42
N ALA A 175 -18.33 -10.99 5.60
CA ALA A 175 -17.93 -12.39 5.52
C ALA A 175 -16.46 -12.55 5.08
N TRP A 176 -16.01 -11.71 4.14
CA TRP A 176 -14.62 -11.70 3.70
C TRP A 176 -13.66 -11.18 4.77
N LEU A 177 -14.03 -10.13 5.50
CA LEU A 177 -13.23 -9.63 6.61
C LEU A 177 -12.99 -10.71 7.67
N ASP A 178 -14.05 -11.41 8.06
CA ASP A 178 -13.98 -12.45 9.09
C ASP A 178 -13.14 -13.65 8.62
N ALA A 179 -13.33 -14.08 7.37
CA ALA A 179 -12.55 -15.18 6.80
C ALA A 179 -11.06 -14.85 6.66
N LEU A 180 -10.71 -13.64 6.24
CA LEU A 180 -9.32 -13.18 6.13
C LEU A 180 -8.65 -13.04 7.50
N ARG A 181 -9.38 -12.58 8.52
CA ARG A 181 -8.89 -12.50 9.91
C ARG A 181 -8.63 -13.89 10.50
N ALA A 182 -9.53 -14.83 10.25
CA ALA A 182 -9.34 -16.21 10.67
C ALA A 182 -8.07 -16.82 10.04
N MET A 183 -7.85 -16.54 8.75
CA MET A 183 -6.65 -17.00 8.03
C MET A 183 -5.37 -16.36 8.55
N SER A 184 -5.33 -15.03 8.75
CA SER A 184 -4.12 -14.36 9.23
C SER A 184 -3.72 -14.81 10.64
N THR A 185 -4.69 -15.11 11.50
CA THR A 185 -4.44 -15.60 12.87
C THR A 185 -3.98 -17.07 12.88
N GLY A 186 -4.48 -17.88 11.96
CA GLY A 186 -4.10 -19.30 11.84
C GLY A 186 -2.63 -19.52 11.48
N THR A 187 -2.05 -18.63 10.66
CA THR A 187 -0.64 -18.68 10.26
C THR A 187 0.31 -18.50 11.45
N ASP A 188 -0.01 -17.59 12.38
CA ASP A 188 0.84 -17.31 13.55
C ASP A 188 0.90 -18.49 14.54
N SER A 189 -0.12 -19.35 14.53
CA SER A 189 -0.24 -20.49 15.46
C SER A 189 0.51 -21.75 14.99
N GLY A 190 0.89 -21.84 13.71
CA GLY A 190 1.48 -23.04 13.09
C GLY A 190 2.96 -23.28 13.39
N THR A 191 3.68 -22.34 14.01
CA THR A 191 5.13 -22.43 14.23
C THR A 191 5.54 -22.92 15.64
N ALA A 192 4.59 -23.09 16.57
CA ALA A 192 4.91 -23.37 17.99
C ALA A 192 4.83 -24.85 18.43
N SER A 193 4.45 -25.79 17.58
CA SER A 193 4.20 -27.19 18.00
C SER A 193 5.15 -28.18 17.32
N GLY A 194 6.37 -28.27 17.84
CA GLY A 194 7.32 -29.30 17.41
C GLY A 194 8.63 -29.23 18.18
N THR A 195 8.63 -29.63 19.46
CA THR A 195 9.72 -30.36 20.15
C THR A 195 9.35 -30.53 21.63
N ALA A 196 8.81 -31.69 21.99
CA ALA A 196 9.05 -32.39 23.27
C ALA A 196 8.23 -33.69 23.31
N SER A 197 8.68 -34.72 22.61
CA SER A 197 8.35 -36.11 22.95
C SER A 197 9.56 -36.72 23.65
N GLY A 198 9.49 -36.75 24.99
CA GLY A 198 10.37 -37.52 25.85
C GLY A 198 9.60 -38.74 26.35
N THR A 199 9.85 -39.88 25.71
CA THR A 199 9.42 -41.23 26.07
C THR A 199 10.07 -41.69 27.38
N VAL A 200 9.30 -42.20 28.35
CA VAL A 200 9.71 -43.33 29.22
C VAL A 200 8.49 -44.20 29.55
N SER A 201 8.61 -45.47 29.17
CA SER A 201 7.75 -46.62 29.46
C SER A 201 7.87 -47.13 30.90
N GLY A 202 6.83 -47.80 31.39
CA GLY A 202 6.86 -48.70 32.55
C GLY A 202 5.45 -49.20 32.91
N THR A 203 4.91 -50.15 32.16
CA THR A 203 4.76 -51.59 32.51
C THR A 203 3.59 -51.87 33.46
N ALA A 204 2.61 -52.59 32.93
CA ALA A 204 1.43 -53.12 33.61
C ALA A 204 1.78 -54.17 34.67
N ASP A 205 1.06 -54.16 35.79
CA ASP A 205 0.72 -55.35 36.56
C ASP A 205 -0.53 -55.08 37.43
N GLU A 206 -1.60 -55.81 37.16
CA GLU A 206 -2.72 -56.12 38.05
C GLU A 206 -2.76 -57.67 38.07
N PRO A 207 -3.13 -58.38 39.16
CA PRO A 207 -4.43 -58.20 39.82
C PRO A 207 -4.55 -58.63 41.31
N HIS A 208 -5.77 -58.39 41.84
CA HIS A 208 -6.47 -59.07 42.95
C HIS A 208 -6.11 -58.82 44.44
N GLY A 209 -7.15 -58.47 45.22
CA GLY A 209 -7.20 -58.62 46.68
C GLY A 209 -8.42 -57.96 47.34
N THR A 210 -9.27 -58.77 47.95
CA THR A 210 -10.58 -58.50 48.59
C THR A 210 -10.54 -57.86 50.00
N THR A 211 -11.74 -57.37 50.43
CA THR A 211 -12.20 -57.11 51.83
C THR A 211 -11.63 -55.81 52.44
N GLU A 212 -12.31 -54.94 53.20
CA GLU A 212 -13.37 -55.09 54.20
C GLU A 212 -13.97 -53.70 54.57
N ALA A 213 -15.11 -53.75 55.25
CA ALA A 213 -16.03 -52.71 55.70
C ALA A 213 -15.49 -51.61 56.65
N ALA A 214 -16.17 -50.44 56.65
CA ALA A 214 -16.70 -49.70 57.82
C ALA A 214 -17.23 -48.33 57.31
N ALA A 215 -18.55 -48.08 57.20
CA ALA A 215 -19.54 -47.81 58.25
C ALA A 215 -19.50 -46.39 58.87
N THR A 216 -20.67 -45.76 58.88
CA THR A 216 -21.16 -44.67 59.77
C THR A 216 -20.98 -43.24 59.20
N LYS A 217 -21.98 -42.63 58.56
CA LYS A 217 -23.29 -42.09 59.00
C LYS A 217 -23.24 -40.62 59.44
N HIS A 218 -24.35 -39.94 59.11
CA HIS A 218 -24.91 -38.69 59.62
C HIS A 218 -24.35 -37.38 59.03
N HIS A 219 -25.13 -36.35 58.70
CA HIS A 219 -26.58 -36.05 58.75
C HIS A 219 -26.69 -34.56 58.44
N GLU A 220 -27.68 -34.15 57.63
CA GLU A 220 -28.50 -32.90 57.71
C GLU A 220 -27.79 -31.53 57.85
N GLU A 221 -28.30 -30.40 57.36
CA GLU A 221 -29.57 -30.01 56.77
C GLU A 221 -29.40 -28.59 56.21
N GLY A 222 -30.24 -28.25 55.22
CA GLY A 222 -30.95 -26.96 55.09
C GLY A 222 -30.14 -25.70 54.75
N ALA A 223 -30.67 -24.75 54.01
CA ALA A 223 -31.90 -24.63 53.24
C ALA A 223 -31.65 -23.56 52.16
#